data_AF-A0A925WVY2-F1
#
_entry.id   AF-A0A925WVY2-F1
#
_cell.length_a   1.000
_cell.length_b   1.000
_cell.length_c   1.000
_cell.angle_alpha   90.00
_cell.angle_beta   90.00
_cell.angle_gamma   90.00
#
_symmetry.space_group_name_H-M   'P 1'
#
loop_
_entity.id
_entity.type
_entity.pdbx_description
1 polymer ?
#
loop_
_entity_poly.entity_id
_entity_poly.type
_entity_poly.pdbx_seq_one_letter_code
_entity_poly.pdbx_strand_id
1 'polypeptide(L)'
;AAFDYDRDTGALTEERTFATVPDHEAPPDGLTVDAGGFVWSARYGGGEIARYRSDGTEERRIALPGAKNITSLAFGGENYEDLYVTTAGAEDREKNGVSAGALFRVRVNGVHGLPPYRSRIAVTPPQG
;
A
#
# COMPACT_ATOMS: atom_id res chain seq x y z
N ALA A 1 -11.88 -3.69 -4.15
CA ALA A 1 -13.09 -3.12 -4.77
C ALA A 1 -12.95 -1.62 -4.90
N ALA A 2 -13.77 -0.99 -5.75
CA ALA A 2 -13.99 0.45 -5.81
C ALA A 2 -15.48 0.73 -5.55
N PHE A 3 -15.76 1.93 -5.05
CA PHE A 3 -17.09 2.40 -4.69
C PHE A 3 -17.25 3.84 -5.16
N ASP A 4 -18.48 4.25 -5.37
CA ASP A 4 -18.82 5.66 -5.38
C ASP A 4 -18.89 6.15 -3.93
N TYR A 5 -18.24 7.27 -3.65
CA TYR A 5 -18.10 7.83 -2.31
C TYR A 5 -18.77 9.20 -2.23
N ASP A 6 -19.83 9.29 -1.43
CA ASP A 6 -20.44 10.55 -1.06
C ASP A 6 -19.62 11.21 0.05
N ARG A 7 -19.04 12.38 -0.25
CA ARG A 7 -18.17 13.11 0.68
C ARG A 7 -18.91 13.77 1.85
N ASP A 8 -20.20 14.05 1.69
CA ASP A 8 -21.00 14.73 2.71
C ASP A 8 -21.55 13.72 3.71
N THR A 9 -21.96 12.54 3.24
CA THR A 9 -22.58 11.51 4.08
C THR A 9 -21.62 10.38 4.47
N GLY A 10 -20.54 10.19 3.72
CA GLY A 10 -19.64 9.05 3.86
C GLY A 10 -20.19 7.74 3.28
N ALA A 11 -21.32 7.78 2.55
CA ALA A 11 -21.93 6.60 1.96
C ALA A 11 -21.03 5.99 0.86
N LEU A 12 -21.00 4.66 0.83
CA LEU A 12 -20.36 3.87 -0.22
C LEU A 12 -21.44 3.14 -1.02
N THR A 13 -21.48 3.37 -2.32
CA THR A 13 -22.45 2.75 -3.24
C THR A 13 -21.75 2.17 -4.46
N GLU A 14 -22.48 1.41 -5.29
CA GLU A 14 -21.99 0.89 -6.57
C GLU A 14 -20.63 0.16 -6.47
N GLU A 15 -20.60 -0.87 -5.62
CA GLU A 15 -19.41 -1.72 -5.49
C GLU A 15 -19.05 -2.33 -6.85
N ARG A 16 -17.78 -2.18 -7.22
CA ARG A 16 -17.22 -2.75 -8.44
C ARG A 16 -15.81 -3.26 -8.23
N THR A 17 -15.39 -4.19 -9.07
CA THR A 17 -14.00 -4.61 -9.12
C THR A 17 -13.14 -3.44 -9.60
N PHE A 18 -12.13 -3.07 -8.81
CA PHE A 18 -11.12 -2.10 -9.23
C PHE A 18 -10.08 -2.78 -10.12
N ALA A 19 -9.39 -3.78 -9.57
CA ALA A 19 -8.42 -4.61 -10.29
C ALA A 19 -8.55 -6.06 -9.83
N THR A 20 -8.35 -7.00 -10.75
CA THR A 20 -8.29 -8.43 -10.44
C THR A 20 -6.85 -8.89 -10.45
N VAL A 21 -6.46 -9.59 -9.38
CA VAL A 21 -5.14 -10.20 -9.26
C VAL A 21 -5.34 -11.69 -9.52
N PRO A 22 -4.66 -12.28 -10.51
CA PRO A 22 -4.83 -13.70 -10.80
C PRO A 22 -4.48 -14.59 -9.60
N ASP A 23 -5.22 -15.69 -9.41
CA ASP A 23 -5.05 -16.59 -8.25
C ASP A 23 -3.66 -17.24 -8.14
N HIS A 24 -2.91 -17.29 -9.25
CA HIS A 24 -1.55 -17.82 -9.27
C HIS A 24 -0.49 -16.79 -8.87
N GLU A 25 -0.89 -15.53 -8.65
CA GLU A 25 -0.03 -14.46 -8.19
C GLU A 25 -0.21 -14.18 -6.70
N ALA A 26 0.73 -13.43 -6.13
CA ALA A 26 0.68 -13.05 -4.73
C ALA A 26 -0.50 -12.09 -4.45
N PRO A 27 -1.30 -12.35 -3.40
CA PRO A 27 -2.47 -11.53 -3.09
C PRO A 27 -2.09 -10.10 -2.71
N PRO A 28 -2.98 -9.12 -2.95
CA PRO A 28 -2.81 -7.76 -2.45
C PRO A 28 -2.93 -7.73 -0.93
N ASP A 29 -2.15 -6.85 -0.29
CA ASP A 29 -2.28 -6.52 1.13
C ASP A 29 -2.59 -5.00 1.26
N GLY A 30 -1.71 -4.20 1.87
CA GLY A 30 -1.87 -2.76 1.99
C GLY A 30 -1.83 -1.99 0.67
N LEU A 31 -2.44 -0.81 0.67
CA LEU A 31 -2.50 0.09 -0.49
C LEU A 31 -2.34 1.56 -0.11
N THR A 32 -1.94 2.39 -1.08
CA THR A 32 -1.94 3.86 -0.98
C THR A 32 -2.20 4.49 -2.36
N VAL A 33 -2.42 5.80 -2.42
CA VAL A 33 -2.66 6.54 -3.66
C VAL A 33 -1.62 7.64 -3.79
N ASP A 34 -1.05 7.80 -4.98
CA ASP A 34 -0.15 8.92 -5.28
C ASP A 34 -0.90 10.16 -5.80
N ALA A 35 -0.21 11.30 -5.87
CA ALA A 35 -0.80 12.55 -6.31
C ALA A 35 -1.28 12.55 -7.78
N GLY A 36 -0.85 11.57 -8.57
CA GLY A 36 -1.34 11.35 -9.93
C GLY A 36 -2.63 10.52 -10.00
N GLY A 37 -3.18 10.08 -8.86
CA GLY A 37 -4.39 9.26 -8.79
C GLY A 37 -4.16 7.78 -9.07
N PHE A 38 -2.91 7.30 -9.02
CA PHE A 38 -2.61 5.88 -9.18
C PHE A 38 -2.64 5.16 -7.83
N VAL A 39 -3.12 3.92 -7.84
CA VAL A 39 -3.19 3.06 -6.67
C VAL A 39 -1.94 2.19 -6.60
N TRP A 40 -1.22 2.24 -5.49
CA TRP A 40 -0.11 1.35 -5.18
C TRP A 40 -0.58 0.24 -4.24
N SER A 41 -0.17 -0.99 -4.46
CA SER A 41 -0.54 -2.15 -3.66
C SER A 41 0.67 -3.05 -3.36
N ALA A 42 0.82 -3.43 -2.09
CA ALA A 42 1.78 -4.43 -1.64
C ALA A 42 1.33 -5.86 -2.00
N ARG A 43 2.30 -6.74 -2.29
CA ARG A 43 2.06 -8.15 -2.62
C ARG A 43 2.58 -9.09 -1.53
N TYR A 44 1.68 -9.63 -0.73
CA TYR A 44 2.07 -10.54 0.35
C TYR A 44 2.51 -11.88 -0.23
N GLY A 45 3.77 -12.26 -0.01
CA GLY A 45 4.35 -13.47 -0.56
C GLY A 45 5.01 -13.28 -1.93
N GLY A 46 4.85 -12.10 -2.55
CA GLY A 46 5.33 -11.79 -3.91
C GLY A 46 6.64 -11.01 -3.98
N GLY A 47 7.09 -10.42 -2.86
CA GLY A 47 8.34 -9.65 -2.83
C GLY A 47 8.34 -8.40 -3.70
N GLU A 48 7.17 -7.82 -3.95
CA GLU A 48 7.00 -6.68 -4.85
C GLU A 48 5.84 -5.76 -4.43
N ILE A 49 5.83 -4.57 -5.04
CA ILE A 49 4.70 -3.64 -5.05
C ILE A 49 4.24 -3.45 -6.49
N ALA A 50 2.93 -3.28 -6.69
CA ALA A 50 2.34 -3.01 -8.00
C ALA A 50 1.64 -1.65 -7.97
N ARG A 51 1.62 -0.96 -9.11
CA ARG A 51 0.91 0.30 -9.30
C ARG A 51 -0.11 0.18 -10.42
N TYR A 52 -1.31 0.66 -10.15
CA TYR A 52 -2.47 0.61 -11.02
C TYR A 52 -2.88 2.01 -11.44
N ARG A 53 -3.34 2.14 -12.68
CA ARG A 53 -4.04 3.32 -13.15
C ARG A 53 -5.41 3.44 -12.47
N SER A 54 -6.04 4.60 -12.57
CA SER A 54 -7.37 4.85 -11.99
C SER A 54 -8.48 3.97 -12.58
N ASP A 55 -8.25 3.36 -13.74
CA ASP A 55 -9.16 2.40 -14.37
C ASP A 55 -8.91 0.94 -13.95
N GLY A 56 -7.95 0.70 -13.05
CA GLY A 56 -7.61 -0.63 -12.55
C GLY A 56 -6.59 -1.40 -13.39
N THR A 57 -6.12 -0.85 -14.52
CA THR A 57 -5.06 -1.48 -15.31
C THR A 57 -3.72 -1.39 -14.59
N GLU A 58 -2.98 -2.49 -14.56
CA GLU A 58 -1.64 -2.48 -13.99
C GLU A 58 -0.69 -1.65 -14.86
N GLU A 59 -0.02 -0.68 -14.26
CA GLU A 59 0.96 0.16 -14.94
C GLU A 59 2.38 -0.39 -14.81
N ARG A 60 2.77 -0.80 -13.59
CA ARG A 60 4.13 -1.28 -13.30
C ARG A 60 4.19 -2.11 -12.02
N ARG A 61 5.27 -2.89 -11.89
CA ARG A 61 5.71 -3.53 -10.64
C ARG A 61 7.12 -3.09 -10.26
N ILE A 62 7.41 -3.12 -8.97
CA ILE A 62 8.74 -2.87 -8.41
C ILE A 62 9.07 -3.99 -7.44
N ALA A 63 10.12 -4.74 -7.76
CA ALA A 63 10.64 -5.80 -6.90
C ALA A 63 11.38 -5.21 -5.68
N LEU A 64 11.22 -5.87 -4.53
CA LEU A 64 11.87 -5.55 -3.27
C LEU A 64 12.73 -6.74 -2.85
N PRO A 65 13.96 -6.85 -3.38
CA PRO A 65 14.80 -8.02 -3.17
C PRO A 65 15.11 -8.22 -1.69
N GLY A 66 15.15 -9.48 -1.28
CA GLY A 66 15.46 -9.87 0.09
C GLY A 66 14.26 -9.92 1.03
N ALA A 67 13.05 -9.51 0.62
CA ALA A 67 11.84 -9.70 1.41
C ALA A 67 10.73 -10.31 0.55
N LYS A 68 10.09 -11.38 1.04
CA LYS A 68 8.99 -12.05 0.35
C LYS A 68 7.62 -11.48 0.73
N ASN A 69 7.40 -11.16 2.00
CA ASN A 69 6.11 -10.75 2.54
C ASN A 69 6.03 -9.22 2.62
N ILE A 70 5.62 -8.59 1.52
CA ILE A 70 5.39 -7.13 1.48
C ILE A 70 3.98 -6.85 2.01
N THR A 71 3.86 -6.02 3.04
CA THR A 71 2.59 -5.89 3.78
C THR A 71 1.86 -4.59 3.53
N SER A 72 2.54 -3.45 3.51
CA SER A 72 1.90 -2.16 3.32
C SER A 72 2.89 -1.11 2.85
N LEU A 73 2.38 0.04 2.45
CA LEU A 73 3.13 1.13 1.87
C LEU A 73 2.45 2.48 2.07
N ALA A 74 3.24 3.50 2.33
CA ALA A 74 2.77 4.87 2.51
C ALA A 74 3.83 5.86 2.03
N PHE A 75 3.38 6.95 1.42
CA PHE A 75 4.27 8.05 1.08
C PHE A 75 4.63 8.88 2.32
N GLY A 76 5.87 9.35 2.37
CA GLY A 76 6.42 10.17 3.44
C GLY A 76 7.70 10.88 2.97
N GLY A 77 8.53 11.30 3.93
CA GLY A 77 9.70 12.13 3.64
C GLY A 77 9.32 13.56 3.27
N GLU A 78 10.32 14.33 2.84
CA GLU A 78 10.09 15.68 2.35
C GLU A 78 9.27 15.64 1.05
N ASN A 79 8.24 16.48 0.97
CA ASN A 79 7.31 16.56 -0.17
C ASN A 79 6.64 15.23 -0.58
N TYR A 80 6.59 14.24 0.32
CA TYR A 80 6.00 12.91 0.06
C TYR A 80 6.67 12.14 -1.10
N GLU A 81 7.96 12.36 -1.34
CA GLU A 81 8.73 11.73 -2.43
C GLU A 81 9.27 10.33 -2.09
N ASP A 82 9.10 9.88 -0.85
CA ASP A 82 9.55 8.57 -0.39
C ASP A 82 8.38 7.64 -0.17
N LEU A 83 8.38 6.48 -0.83
CA LEU A 83 7.45 5.40 -0.55
C LEU A 83 8.09 4.47 0.48
N TYR A 84 7.60 4.52 1.71
CA TYR A 84 7.99 3.61 2.77
C TYR A 84 7.17 2.32 2.66
N VAL A 85 7.83 1.17 2.71
CA VAL A 85 7.20 -0.15 2.51
C VAL A 85 7.55 -1.07 3.66
N THR A 86 6.53 -1.60 4.34
CA THR A 86 6.68 -2.53 5.46
C THR A 86 6.70 -3.97 4.97
N THR A 87 7.40 -4.83 5.70
CA THR A 87 7.49 -6.27 5.40
C THR A 87 7.29 -7.10 6.67
N ALA A 88 7.01 -8.39 6.50
CA ALA A 88 6.85 -9.37 7.60
C ALA A 88 7.75 -10.59 7.40
N GLY A 89 7.75 -11.52 8.36
CA GLY A 89 8.48 -12.79 8.27
C GLY A 89 9.86 -12.80 8.94
N ALA A 90 10.12 -11.84 9.85
CA ALA A 90 11.40 -11.71 10.55
C ALA A 90 11.78 -12.93 11.39
N GLU A 91 10.79 -13.71 11.82
CA GLU A 91 10.92 -14.93 12.60
C GLU A 91 11.53 -16.10 11.81
N ASP A 92 11.47 -16.07 10.48
CA ASP A 92 12.01 -17.10 9.60
C ASP A 92 12.60 -16.45 8.33
N ARG A 93 13.79 -15.86 8.47
CA ARG A 93 14.49 -15.18 7.35
C ARG A 93 15.05 -16.13 6.31
N GLU A 94 15.29 -17.40 6.66
CA GLU A 94 15.72 -18.40 5.67
C GLU A 94 14.62 -18.63 4.63
N LYS A 95 13.36 -18.69 5.08
CA LYS A 95 12.19 -18.83 4.20
C LYS A 95 11.73 -17.52 3.57
N ASN A 96 11.75 -16.42 4.32
CA ASN A 96 11.11 -15.16 3.92
C ASN A 96 12.09 -14.13 3.31
N GLY A 97 13.39 -14.41 3.33
CA GLY A 97 14.45 -13.56 2.80
C GLY A 97 15.21 -12.77 3.87
N VAL A 98 16.44 -12.39 3.53
CA VAL A 98 17.39 -11.71 4.43
C VAL A 98 16.89 -10.37 5.00
N SER A 99 15.98 -9.71 4.30
CA SER A 99 15.36 -8.44 4.65
C SER A 99 13.92 -8.60 5.18
N ALA A 100 13.47 -9.82 5.49
CA ALA A 100 12.16 -10.03 6.08
C ALA A 100 12.02 -9.27 7.42
N GLY A 101 10.92 -8.54 7.56
CA GLY A 101 10.63 -7.64 8.67
C GLY A 101 11.30 -6.28 8.62
N ALA A 102 12.06 -5.96 7.56
CA ALA A 102 12.66 -4.65 7.38
C ALA A 102 11.63 -3.61 6.87
N LEU A 103 11.98 -2.34 7.05
CA LEU A 103 11.34 -1.19 6.40
C LEU A 103 12.16 -0.78 5.18
N PHE A 104 11.55 -0.79 4.00
CA PHE A 104 12.16 -0.29 2.77
C PHE A 104 11.77 1.18 2.56
N ARG A 105 12.68 1.94 1.96
CA ARG A 105 12.43 3.28 1.43
C ARG A 105 12.70 3.23 -0.07
N VAL A 106 11.66 3.46 -0.86
CA VAL A 106 11.69 3.42 -2.33
C VAL A 106 11.47 4.83 -2.86
N ARG A 107 12.32 5.27 -3.79
CA ARG A 107 12.13 6.54 -4.50
C ARG A 107 11.87 6.26 -5.97
N VAL A 108 10.77 6.81 -6.48
CA VAL A 108 10.36 6.68 -7.88
C VAL A 108 10.31 8.08 -8.48
N ASN A 109 11.17 8.33 -9.47
CA ASN A 109 11.31 9.66 -10.05
C ASN A 109 9.97 10.18 -10.59
N GLY A 110 9.63 11.42 -10.22
CA GLY A 110 8.41 12.09 -10.66
C GLY A 110 7.13 11.59 -9.96
N VAL A 111 7.23 10.74 -8.94
CA VAL A 111 6.09 10.27 -8.16
C VAL A 111 6.18 10.82 -6.74
N HIS A 112 5.09 11.43 -6.29
CA HIS A 112 4.94 11.96 -4.95
C HIS A 112 3.56 11.57 -4.41
N GLY A 113 3.48 11.37 -3.10
CA GLY A 113 2.25 11.06 -2.41
C GLY A 113 1.39 12.29 -2.12
N LEU A 114 0.34 12.04 -1.34
CA LEU A 114 -0.54 13.05 -0.79
C LEU A 114 -0.34 13.15 0.73
N PRO A 115 -0.56 14.34 1.32
CA PRO A 115 -0.64 14.46 2.77
C PRO A 115 -1.71 13.53 3.35
N PRO A 116 -1.45 12.87 4.51
CA PRO A 116 -2.43 11.99 5.12
C PRO A 116 -3.61 12.81 5.68
N TYR A 117 -4.81 12.30 5.51
CA TYR A 117 -5.98 12.81 6.22
C TYR A 117 -5.86 12.47 7.71
N ARG A 118 -6.14 13.47 8.56
CA ARG A 118 -6.11 13.28 10.02
C ARG A 118 -7.48 12.91 10.52
N SER A 119 -7.57 11.78 11.22
CA SER A 119 -8.76 11.40 11.97
C SER A 119 -8.79 12.12 13.32
N ARG A 120 -9.95 12.66 13.71
CA ARG A 120 -10.17 13.15 15.07
C ARG A 120 -10.60 11.96 15.94
N ILE A 121 -9.67 11.47 16.75
CA ILE A 121 -9.90 10.35 17.68
C ILE A 121 -10.09 10.94 19.08
N ALA A 122 -11.24 10.66 19.72
CA ALA A 122 -11.42 10.94 21.13
C ALA A 122 -10.87 9.76 21.93
N VAL A 123 -9.84 9.99 22.73
CA VAL A 123 -9.31 8.99 23.66
C VAL A 123 -9.79 9.37 25.05
N THR A 124 -10.68 8.57 25.63
CA THR A 124 -11.05 8.73 27.05
C THR A 124 -9.86 8.25 27.88
N PRO A 125 -9.29 9.08 28.78
CA PRO A 125 -8.26 8.62 29.69
C PRO A 125 -8.77 7.44 30.53
N PRO A 126 -7.93 6.46 30.87
CA PRO A 126 -8.32 5.41 31.81
C PRO A 126 -8.74 6.03 33.15
N GLN A 127 -9.84 5.55 33.72
CA GLN A 127 -10.22 5.89 35.09
C GLN A 127 -9.19 5.25 36.01
N GLY A 128 -8.56 6.08 36.86
CA GLY A 128 -7.55 5.64 37.83
C GLY A 128 -8.11 4.73 38.92
#